data_AF-A0A445MHW6-F1
#
_entry.id   AF-A0A445MHW6-F1
#
_cell.length_a   1.000
_cell.length_b   1.000
_cell.length_c   1.000
_cell.angle_alpha   90.00
_cell.angle_beta   90.00
_cell.angle_gamma   90.00
#
_symmetry.space_group_name_H-M   'P 1'
#
loop_
_entity.id
_entity.type
_entity.pdbx_description
1 polymer ?
#
loop_
_entity_poly.entity_id
_entity_poly.type
_entity_poly.pdbx_seq_one_letter_code
_entity_poly.pdbx_strand_id
1 'polypeptide(L)'
;MDDELLQAVKDLESARAELPRQSVAQYKESLSFKEGLKRMGRVAYEYGYRVALARFRTRHPNADVEEDPFTIHPEDDLVPMERQQDFDDSIPREP
;
A
#
# COMPACT_ATOMS: atom_id res chain seq x y z
N MET A 1 -36.66 4.89 -32.65
CA MET A 1 -35.91 3.62 -32.65
C MET A 1 -34.41 3.90 -32.57
N ASP A 2 -33.88 4.81 -33.39
CA ASP A 2 -32.43 5.10 -33.40
C ASP A 2 -31.92 5.85 -32.15
N ASP A 3 -32.71 6.78 -31.61
CA ASP A 3 -32.34 7.53 -30.38
C ASP A 3 -32.29 6.63 -29.13
N GLU A 4 -33.17 5.64 -29.07
CA GLU A 4 -33.23 4.66 -27.98
C GLU A 4 -32.04 3.71 -28.03
N LEU A 5 -31.64 3.28 -29.24
CA LEU A 5 -30.44 2.48 -29.45
C LEU A 5 -29.17 3.28 -29.10
N LEU A 6 -29.11 4.55 -29.48
CA LEU A 6 -27.99 5.44 -29.13
C LEU A 6 -27.87 5.63 -27.61
N GLN A 7 -29.00 5.76 -26.91
CA GLN A 7 -29.04 5.88 -25.45
C GLN A 7 -28.53 4.58 -24.79
N ALA A 8 -29.01 3.42 -25.24
CA ALA A 8 -28.59 2.13 -24.70
C ALA A 8 -27.07 1.87 -24.86
N VAL A 9 -26.47 2.30 -25.98
CA VAL A 9 -25.02 2.19 -26.20
C VAL A 9 -24.23 3.07 -25.23
N LYS A 10 -24.68 4.30 -24.99
CA LYS A 10 -24.05 5.21 -24.00
C LYS A 10 -24.14 4.67 -22.58
N ASP A 11 -25.29 4.10 -22.21
CA ASP A 11 -25.49 3.53 -20.88
C ASP A 11 -24.61 2.29 -20.67
N LEU A 12 -24.45 1.45 -21.70
CA LEU A 12 -23.53 0.31 -21.68
C LEU A 12 -22.06 0.77 -21.54
N GLU A 13 -21.66 1.80 -22.28
CA GLU A 13 -20.30 2.35 -22.20
C GLU A 13 -20.02 2.95 -20.81
N SER A 14 -20.99 3.66 -20.23
CA SER A 14 -20.92 4.18 -18.86
C SER A 14 -20.80 3.05 -17.84
N ALA A 15 -21.66 2.03 -17.92
CA ALA A 15 -21.62 0.88 -17.02
C ALA A 15 -20.27 0.14 -17.09
N ARG A 16 -19.69 0.00 -18.28
CA ARG A 16 -18.34 -0.58 -18.48
C ARG A 16 -17.24 0.24 -17.82
N ALA A 17 -17.39 1.56 -17.71
CA ALA A 17 -16.42 2.43 -17.03
C ALA A 17 -16.64 2.48 -15.51
N GLU A 18 -17.86 2.28 -15.03
CA GLU A 18 -18.19 2.29 -13.60
C GLU A 18 -17.73 1.02 -12.88
N LEU A 19 -17.85 -0.16 -13.49
CA LEU A 19 -17.45 -1.42 -12.86
C LEU A 19 -15.96 -1.45 -12.42
N PRO A 20 -14.98 -1.03 -13.25
CA PRO A 20 -13.58 -0.93 -12.83
C PRO A 20 -13.34 0.14 -11.75
N ARG A 21 -14.12 1.23 -11.76
CA ARG A 21 -14.00 2.28 -10.73
C ARG A 21 -14.43 1.75 -9.36
N GLN A 22 -15.52 0.99 -9.33
CA GLN A 22 -16.03 0.37 -8.11
C GLN A 22 -15.05 -0.68 -7.57
N SER A 23 -14.50 -1.54 -8.42
CA SER A 23 -13.52 -2.55 -7.98
C SER A 23 -12.22 -1.92 -7.46
N VAL A 24 -11.72 -0.86 -8.09
CA VAL A 24 -10.55 -0.10 -7.59
C VAL A 24 -10.86 0.56 -6.25
N ALA A 25 -12.06 1.12 -6.07
CA ALA A 25 -12.46 1.71 -4.80
C ALA A 25 -12.49 0.66 -3.68
N GLN A 26 -13.13 -0.49 -3.93
CA GLN A 26 -13.17 -1.62 -3.00
C GLN A 26 -11.77 -2.14 -2.65
N TYR A 27 -10.89 -2.28 -3.66
CA TYR A 27 -9.51 -2.69 -3.44
C TYR A 27 -8.75 -1.70 -2.54
N LYS A 28 -8.89 -0.39 -2.78
CA LYS A 28 -8.25 0.64 -1.93
C LYS A 28 -8.80 0.66 -0.51
N GLU A 29 -10.05 0.28 -0.32
CA GLU A 29 -10.67 0.20 1.01
C GLU A 29 -10.29 -1.09 1.76
N SER A 30 -9.85 -2.13 1.05
CA SER A 30 -9.46 -3.41 1.62
C SER A 30 -8.36 -3.28 2.69
N LEU A 31 -8.41 -4.18 3.68
CA LEU A 31 -7.45 -4.23 4.77
C LEU A 31 -6.03 -4.46 4.24
N SER A 32 -5.87 -5.40 3.30
CA SER A 32 -4.57 -5.76 2.71
C SER A 32 -3.91 -4.59 2.00
N PHE A 33 -4.67 -3.74 1.29
CA PHE A 33 -4.12 -2.54 0.67
C PHE A 33 -3.64 -1.52 1.72
N LYS A 34 -4.44 -1.27 2.76
CA LYS A 34 -4.07 -0.35 3.85
C LYS A 34 -2.85 -0.84 4.63
N GLU A 35 -2.76 -2.14 4.88
CA GLU A 35 -1.59 -2.76 5.50
C GLU A 35 -0.35 -2.70 4.59
N GLY A 36 -0.53 -2.95 3.30
CA GLY A 36 0.51 -2.76 2.28
C GLY A 36 1.06 -1.33 2.28
N LEU A 37 0.18 -0.31 2.36
CA LEU A 37 0.59 1.09 2.47
C LEU A 37 1.43 1.36 3.73
N LYS A 38 1.05 0.82 4.89
CA LYS A 38 1.84 0.95 6.12
C LYS A 38 3.22 0.34 5.96
N ARG A 39 3.32 -0.86 5.36
CA ARG A 39 4.60 -1.55 5.10
C ARG A 39 5.47 -0.74 4.14
N MET A 40 4.91 -0.25 3.03
CA MET A 40 5.65 0.58 2.07
C MET A 40 6.13 1.89 2.70
N GLY A 41 5.30 2.54 3.51
CA GLY A 41 5.66 3.75 4.25
C GLY A 41 6.86 3.53 5.17
N ARG A 42 6.86 2.41 5.92
CA ARG A 42 7.98 2.01 6.79
C ARG A 42 9.28 1.83 6.00
N VAL A 43 9.24 1.09 4.90
CA VAL A 43 10.44 0.85 4.07
C VAL A 43 10.99 2.16 3.49
N ALA A 44 10.12 3.03 2.97
CA ALA A 44 10.54 4.32 2.42
C ALA A 44 11.14 5.24 3.50
N TYR A 45 10.54 5.24 4.69
CA TYR A 45 11.05 5.97 5.85
C TYR A 45 12.43 5.46 6.27
N GLU A 46 12.58 4.15 6.50
CA GLU A 46 13.86 3.55 6.93
C GLU A 46 14.99 3.83 5.94
N TYR A 47 14.70 3.70 4.64
CA TYR A 47 15.68 4.03 3.61
C TYR A 47 16.09 5.50 3.65
N GLY A 48 15.10 6.41 3.71
CA GLY A 48 15.34 7.85 3.80
C GLY A 48 16.14 8.23 5.05
N TYR A 49 15.79 7.64 6.20
CA TYR A 49 16.48 7.82 7.47
C TYR A 49 17.94 7.39 7.37
N ARG A 50 18.23 6.19 6.85
CA ARG A 50 19.62 5.72 6.68
C ARG A 50 20.46 6.66 5.82
N VAL A 51 19.90 7.16 4.72
CA VAL A 51 20.59 8.11 3.84
C VAL A 51 20.82 9.45 4.54
N ALA A 52 19.80 9.98 5.23
CA ALA A 52 19.90 11.23 5.97
C ALA A 52 20.91 11.12 7.12
N LEU A 53 20.88 10.02 7.86
CA LEU A 53 21.79 9.71 8.97
C LEU A 53 23.25 9.63 8.50
N ALA A 54 23.51 8.94 7.39
CA ALA A 54 24.86 8.88 6.81
C ALA A 54 25.38 10.28 6.46
N ARG A 55 24.55 11.11 5.82
CA ARG A 55 24.90 12.50 5.47
C ARG A 55 25.05 13.40 6.70
N PHE A 56 24.26 13.18 7.74
CA PHE A 56 24.37 13.93 8.98
C PHE A 56 25.68 13.61 9.68
N ARG A 57 26.02 12.33 9.83
CA ARG A 57 27.26 11.87 10.48
C ARG A 57 28.52 12.35 9.75
N THR A 58 28.51 12.46 8.42
CA THR A 58 29.65 13.01 7.70
C THR A 58 29.87 14.50 7.98
N ARG A 59 28.78 15.26 8.21
CA ARG A 59 28.87 16.69 8.51
C ARG A 59 29.08 16.98 10.01
N HIS A 60 28.56 16.12 10.87
CA HIS A 60 28.58 16.28 12.32
C HIS A 60 29.02 14.97 12.99
N PRO A 61 30.33 14.62 12.95
CA PRO A 61 30.82 13.32 13.41
C PRO A 61 30.63 13.06 14.92
N ASN A 62 30.58 14.13 15.71
CA ASN A 62 30.49 14.06 17.17
C ASN A 62 29.10 14.40 17.71
N ALA A 63 28.10 14.56 16.83
CA ALA A 63 26.74 14.86 17.25
C ALA A 63 25.97 13.56 17.47
N ASP A 64 25.37 13.43 18.65
CA ASP A 64 24.47 12.32 18.95
C ASP A 64 23.17 12.46 18.16
N VAL A 65 22.64 11.33 17.72
CA VAL A 65 21.35 11.24 17.01
C VAL A 65 20.44 10.34 17.84
N GLU A 66 19.22 10.82 18.09
CA GLU A 66 18.19 10.03 18.75
C GLU A 66 17.87 8.76 17.97
N GLU A 67 17.54 7.70 18.70
CA GLU A 67 17.22 6.41 18.13
C GLU A 67 15.97 6.50 17.25
N ASP A 68 16.01 5.81 16.11
CA ASP A 68 14.87 5.74 15.21
C ASP A 68 13.72 4.99 15.89
N PRO A 69 12.51 5.59 16.02
CA PRO A 69 11.34 4.96 16.61
C PRO A 69 10.89 3.66 15.93
N PHE A 70 11.39 3.37 14.72
CA PHE A 70 11.10 2.14 13.97
C PHE A 70 12.25 1.12 14.02
N THR A 71 13.31 1.39 14.79
CA THR A 71 14.35 0.41 15.10
C THR A 71 13.70 -0.76 15.83
N ILE A 72 13.82 -1.97 15.27
CA ILE A 72 13.36 -3.19 15.93
C ILE A 72 14.41 -3.55 16.98
N HIS A 73 13.99 -3.58 18.24
CA HIS A 73 14.81 -4.05 19.35
C HIS A 73 14.66 -5.57 19.56
N PRO A 74 15.63 -6.24 20.19
CA PRO A 74 15.49 -7.66 20.58
C PRO A 74 14.24 -7.94 21.43
N GLU A 75 13.76 -6.95 22.18
CA GLU A 75 12.52 -7.01 22.95
C GLU A 75 11.27 -7.04 22.05
N ASP A 76 11.34 -6.44 20.86
CA ASP A 76 10.25 -6.46 19.87
C ASP A 76 10.14 -7.81 19.17
N ASP A 77 11.23 -8.59 19.10
CA ASP A 77 11.22 -9.98 18.57
C ASP A 77 10.38 -10.94 19.44
N LEU A 78 10.07 -10.56 20.69
CA LEU A 78 9.16 -11.30 21.56
C LEU A 78 7.69 -11.07 21.21
N VAL A 79 7.40 -10.07 20.37
CA VAL A 79 6.06 -9.81 19.83
C VAL A 79 5.92 -10.59 18.53
N PRO A 80 5.07 -11.63 18.46
CA PRO A 80 4.91 -12.42 17.25
C PRO A 80 4.36 -11.54 16.12
N MET A 81 5.21 -11.22 15.16
CA MET A 81 4.84 -10.53 13.92
C MET A 81 4.70 -11.58 12.81
N GLU A 82 3.50 -11.70 12.23
CA GLU A 82 3.25 -12.60 11.10
C GLU A 82 4.15 -12.23 9.92
N ARG A 83 5.10 -13.13 9.60
CA ARG A 83 6.05 -12.95 8.48
C ARG A 83 5.44 -13.26 7.11
N GLN A 84 4.32 -13.97 7.10
CA GLN A 84 3.57 -14.33 5.90
C GLN A 84 2.09 -14.21 6.24
N GLN A 85 1.37 -13.44 5.43
CA GLN A 85 -0.08 -13.55 5.31
C GLN A 85 -0.33 -14.26 3.99
N ASP A 86 -1.03 -15.39 4.05
CA ASP A 86 -1.50 -16.07 2.86
C ASP A 86 -2.54 -15.17 2.19
N PHE A 87 -2.25 -14.72 0.98
CA PHE A 87 -3.24 -14.03 0.17
C PHE A 87 -4.27 -15.07 -0.27
N ASP A 88 -5.55 -14.78 -0.03
CA ASP A 88 -6.64 -15.63 -0.49
C ASP A 88 -6.81 -15.49 -2.02
N ASP A 89 -6.03 -16.27 -2.76
CA ASP A 89 -6.11 -16.39 -4.22
C ASP A 89 -7.31 -17.24 -4.67
N SER A 90 -8.23 -17.60 -3.77
CA SER A 90 -9.39 -18.46 -4.04
C SER A 90 -10.49 -17.79 -4.86
N ILE A 91 -10.36 -16.52 -5.25
CA ILE A 91 -11.35 -15.87 -6.13
C ILE A 91 -11.28 -16.53 -7.51
N PRO A 92 -12.32 -17.27 -7.93
CA PRO A 92 -12.34 -17.86 -9.26
C PRO A 92 -12.32 -16.71 -10.27
N ARG A 93 -11.47 -16.82 -11.30
CA ARG A 93 -11.60 -15.94 -12.48
C ARG A 93 -12.96 -16.22 -13.11
N GLU A 94 -13.83 -15.20 -13.16
CA GLU A 94 -15.08 -15.31 -13.91
C GLU A 94 -14.79 -15.65 -15.38
N PRO A 95 -15.63 -16.49 -16.03
CA PRO A 95 -15.43 -16.96 -17.40
C PRO A 95 -15.56 -15.86 -18.47
#